data_AF-A0A7Z2SXU8-F1
#
_entry.id   AF-A0A7Z2SXU8-F1
#
_cell.length_a   1.000
_cell.length_b   1.000
_cell.length_c   1.000
_cell.angle_alpha   90.00
_cell.angle_beta   90.00
_cell.angle_gamma   90.00
#
_symmetry.space_group_name_H-M   'P 1'
#
loop_
_entity.id
_entity.type
_entity.pdbx_description
1 polymer ?
#
loop_
_entity_poly.entity_id
_entity_poly.type
_entity_poly.pdbx_seq_one_letter_code
_entity_poly.pdbx_strand_id
1 'polypeptide(L)'
;MTNKNIVVVGGGLAGLMATIKAAEQGVHVDLLSIVPVKRSHSVCAQGGINGAVNTKGEGDSPWEHFDDTVYGGDFLANQPPVKAMCEAAPGIIHLLDRMGVMFNRTPEGLLDFRRFGGTQHHRTAFAGATTGQQLLYALDEQVRRHEVNGLVTKYENWEFLSAIIDDSGVGRGVIGQNLSSHEIKAFPSDAVIMATGGPGIIFGKSTNSVINTGSAAAALYQQGVDYANGEFIQIHPTAIPGDDKLRLMSESARGEGGRVWTYKDGEPWYFLEEKYPAYGNLVPRDIATREIFDVCVNQKLGINGENMVYLDLSHKDPKELDVKLGGIIEIYEKFVGEDPRKVPMKIFPAVHYSMGGMWVDYDQMTNIPGIFAAGECDYTQHGGNRLGANSLLSSIYGGMVAGPNAVKYLDGLEKLADDMSSTLFDAKVKEEQEKFDEILKMDGDENAYQLHKELGEWMTDNVTVVRQNDKLLKTDEKIVELMERYKRININDTSRWSNQGAMFTRQLWNMLQLARVITQGAYNRNESRGAHYKPDYPERNDEEWLKTTVASYDKENNKPVFRYDKVDTSLIEPRKRDYSKSK
;
A
#
# COMPACT_ATOMS: atom_id res chain seq x y z
N MET A 1 3.95 -13.62 -35.68
CA MET A 1 3.90 -12.79 -34.46
C MET A 1 4.42 -13.67 -33.34
N THR A 2 5.42 -13.22 -32.59
CA THR A 2 5.93 -13.98 -31.44
C THR A 2 4.81 -14.11 -30.41
N ASN A 3 4.56 -15.33 -29.90
CA ASN A 3 3.48 -15.64 -28.96
C ASN A 3 3.77 -15.15 -27.52
N LYS A 4 4.50 -14.05 -27.37
CA LYS A 4 4.92 -13.51 -26.09
C LYS A 4 3.72 -12.97 -25.31
N ASN A 5 3.57 -13.39 -24.06
CA ASN A 5 2.45 -12.99 -23.21
C ASN A 5 2.93 -12.63 -21.79
N ILE A 6 2.31 -11.62 -21.20
CA ILE A 6 2.51 -11.21 -19.80
C ILE A 6 1.18 -11.31 -19.06
N VAL A 7 1.20 -11.87 -17.85
CA VAL A 7 0.08 -11.73 -16.92
C VAL A 7 0.36 -10.58 -15.97
N VAL A 8 -0.61 -9.70 -15.78
CA VAL A 8 -0.60 -8.67 -14.73
C VAL A 8 -1.69 -9.00 -13.71
N VAL A 9 -1.31 -9.13 -12.44
CA VAL A 9 -2.25 -9.41 -11.34
C VAL A 9 -2.46 -8.16 -10.50
N GLY A 10 -3.61 -7.51 -10.69
CA GLY A 10 -4.06 -6.34 -9.93
C GLY A 10 -4.34 -5.14 -10.84
N GLY A 11 -5.60 -4.69 -10.88
CA GLY A 11 -6.07 -3.56 -11.69
C GLY A 11 -5.87 -2.16 -11.10
N GLY A 12 -4.95 -1.98 -10.14
CA GLY A 12 -4.61 -0.66 -9.58
C GLY A 12 -3.75 0.18 -10.51
N LEU A 13 -3.33 1.38 -10.06
CA LEU A 13 -2.50 2.28 -10.88
C LEU A 13 -1.23 1.62 -11.42
N ALA A 14 -0.53 0.83 -10.59
CA ALA A 14 0.69 0.13 -10.99
C ALA A 14 0.43 -0.91 -12.08
N GLY A 15 -0.58 -1.77 -11.90
CA GLY A 15 -0.92 -2.80 -12.87
C GLY A 15 -1.45 -2.23 -14.17
N LEU A 16 -2.33 -1.21 -14.14
CA LEU A 16 -2.79 -0.56 -15.36
C LEU A 16 -1.63 0.11 -16.12
N MET A 17 -0.70 0.78 -15.42
CA MET A 17 0.46 1.37 -16.07
C MET A 17 1.41 0.31 -16.66
N ALA A 18 1.66 -0.79 -15.94
CA ALA A 18 2.45 -1.91 -16.45
C ALA A 18 1.82 -2.52 -17.70
N THR A 19 0.51 -2.74 -17.69
CA THR A 19 -0.27 -3.22 -18.85
C THR A 19 -0.12 -2.29 -20.05
N ILE A 20 -0.29 -0.97 -19.85
CA ILE A 20 -0.11 0.02 -20.93
C ILE A 20 1.31 -0.07 -21.49
N LYS A 21 2.32 -0.11 -20.64
CA LYS A 21 3.74 -0.07 -21.05
C LYS A 21 4.19 -1.35 -21.76
N ALA A 22 3.67 -2.51 -21.37
CA ALA A 22 3.89 -3.76 -22.07
C ALA A 22 3.16 -3.77 -23.43
N ALA A 23 1.90 -3.35 -23.47
CA ALA A 23 1.10 -3.30 -24.70
C ALA A 23 1.64 -2.27 -25.72
N GLU A 24 2.22 -1.15 -25.27
CA GLU A 24 2.93 -0.18 -26.12
C GLU A 24 4.12 -0.81 -26.87
N GLN A 25 4.69 -1.90 -26.34
CA GLN A 25 5.77 -2.66 -26.99
C GLN A 25 5.26 -3.85 -27.81
N GLY A 26 3.94 -3.99 -27.98
CA GLY A 26 3.32 -5.02 -28.81
C GLY A 26 3.24 -6.41 -28.17
N VAL A 27 3.42 -6.52 -26.85
CA VAL A 27 3.24 -7.78 -26.10
C VAL A 27 1.80 -7.89 -25.62
N HIS A 28 1.20 -9.07 -25.76
CA HIS A 28 -0.14 -9.33 -25.24
C HIS A 28 -0.13 -9.37 -23.71
N VAL A 29 -1.20 -8.86 -23.08
CA VAL A 29 -1.33 -8.84 -21.62
C VAL A 29 -2.68 -9.39 -21.17
N ASP A 30 -2.64 -10.40 -20.30
CA ASP A 30 -3.79 -10.83 -19.49
C ASP A 30 -3.81 -10.05 -18.17
N LEU A 31 -4.78 -9.15 -17.99
CA LEU A 31 -4.92 -8.33 -16.79
C LEU A 31 -5.99 -8.90 -15.86
N LEU A 32 -5.59 -9.48 -14.74
CA LEU A 32 -6.48 -10.03 -13.71
C LEU A 32 -6.74 -9.00 -12.61
N SER A 33 -7.97 -8.95 -12.11
CA SER A 33 -8.35 -8.10 -10.98
C SER A 33 -9.49 -8.70 -10.18
N ILE A 34 -9.38 -8.66 -8.85
CA ILE A 34 -10.40 -9.18 -7.92
C ILE A 34 -11.70 -8.34 -7.93
N VAL A 35 -11.64 -7.11 -8.41
CA VAL A 35 -12.77 -6.19 -8.61
C VAL A 35 -12.68 -5.54 -9.99
N PRO A 36 -13.74 -4.87 -10.48
CA PRO A 36 -13.59 -3.99 -11.63
C PRO A 36 -12.43 -3.01 -11.42
N VAL A 37 -11.54 -2.85 -12.40
CA VAL A 37 -10.25 -2.15 -12.21
C VAL A 37 -10.42 -0.71 -11.69
N LYS A 38 -11.51 -0.05 -12.10
CA LYS A 38 -11.93 1.28 -11.62
C LYS A 38 -12.33 1.36 -10.13
N ARG A 39 -12.43 0.22 -9.45
CA ARG A 39 -12.77 0.09 -8.03
C ARG A 39 -11.59 -0.36 -7.17
N SER A 40 -10.40 -0.50 -7.75
CA SER A 40 -9.17 -0.73 -6.98
C SER A 40 -8.92 0.40 -5.97
N HIS A 41 -8.21 0.10 -4.88
CA HIS A 41 -8.03 1.03 -3.76
C HIS A 41 -7.43 2.39 -4.17
N SER A 42 -6.68 2.44 -5.26
CA SER A 42 -6.16 3.68 -5.83
C SER A 42 -7.23 4.75 -6.06
N VAL A 43 -8.49 4.36 -6.31
CA VAL A 43 -9.63 5.29 -6.48
C VAL A 43 -9.89 6.15 -5.24
N CYS A 44 -9.52 5.65 -4.05
CA CYS A 44 -9.77 6.31 -2.77
C CYS A 44 -8.77 7.44 -2.48
N ALA A 45 -7.76 7.66 -3.31
CA ALA A 45 -6.74 8.66 -3.02
C ALA A 45 -7.24 10.09 -3.31
N GLN A 46 -7.30 10.89 -2.25
CA GLN A 46 -7.83 12.26 -2.32
C GLN A 46 -6.70 13.31 -2.41
N GLY A 47 -5.56 13.02 -1.78
CA GLY A 47 -4.49 13.99 -1.52
C GLY A 47 -3.78 14.51 -2.76
N GLY A 48 -3.46 13.64 -3.71
CA GLY A 48 -2.77 14.03 -4.94
C GLY A 48 -1.51 13.22 -5.21
N ILE A 49 -0.79 13.62 -6.25
CA ILE A 49 0.43 12.98 -6.75
C ILE A 49 1.57 13.99 -6.76
N ASN A 50 2.72 13.63 -6.17
CA ASN A 50 3.88 14.51 -6.17
C ASN A 50 4.61 14.52 -7.51
N GLY A 51 5.09 15.70 -7.91
CA GLY A 51 6.05 15.88 -8.98
C GLY A 51 6.59 17.31 -8.98
N ALA A 52 7.92 17.45 -8.92
CA ALA A 52 8.61 18.74 -8.85
C ALA A 52 8.61 19.48 -10.20
N VAL A 53 7.43 19.94 -10.63
CA VAL A 53 7.25 20.74 -11.86
C VAL A 53 7.60 22.22 -11.62
N ASN A 54 7.51 22.69 -10.38
CA ASN A 54 7.89 24.04 -9.94
C ASN A 54 7.16 25.20 -10.66
N THR A 55 5.87 25.03 -11.00
CA THR A 55 5.07 26.12 -11.62
C THR A 55 4.85 27.32 -10.68
N LYS A 56 5.07 27.14 -9.37
CA LYS A 56 4.97 28.19 -8.35
C LYS A 56 6.24 29.04 -8.21
N GLY A 57 7.36 28.67 -8.84
CA GLY A 57 8.61 29.43 -8.76
C GLY A 57 9.29 29.39 -7.39
N GLU A 58 9.08 28.31 -6.62
CA GLU A 58 9.64 28.14 -5.27
C GLU A 58 11.06 27.56 -5.28
N GLY A 59 11.61 27.27 -6.47
CA GLY A 59 12.93 26.65 -6.61
C GLY A 59 12.93 25.12 -6.41
N ASP A 60 11.76 24.48 -6.43
CA ASP A 60 11.65 23.02 -6.31
C ASP A 60 12.31 22.30 -7.50
N SER A 61 12.83 21.10 -7.27
CA SER A 61 13.49 20.29 -8.30
C SER A 61 13.34 18.79 -8.01
N PRO A 62 13.58 17.90 -8.99
CA PRO A 62 13.65 16.46 -8.75
C PRO A 62 14.65 16.07 -7.65
N TRP A 63 15.73 16.84 -7.48
CA TRP A 63 16.71 16.62 -6.41
C TRP A 63 16.13 16.94 -5.03
N GLU A 64 15.43 18.06 -4.89
CA GLU A 64 14.75 18.43 -3.64
C GLU A 64 13.64 17.42 -3.28
N HIS A 65 12.89 16.95 -4.29
CA HIS A 65 11.89 15.90 -4.10
C HIS A 65 12.54 14.57 -3.71
N PHE A 66 13.69 14.22 -4.29
CA PHE A 66 14.48 13.05 -3.92
C PHE A 66 14.98 13.15 -2.47
N ASP A 67 15.57 14.28 -2.06
CA ASP A 67 16.02 14.52 -0.69
C ASP A 67 14.86 14.41 0.31
N ASP A 68 13.72 15.05 0.03
CA ASP A 68 12.53 14.96 0.88
C ASP A 68 12.00 13.53 0.98
N THR A 69 12.10 12.75 -0.10
CA THR A 69 11.64 11.35 -0.11
C THR A 69 12.56 10.46 0.72
N VAL A 70 13.88 10.58 0.57
CA VAL A 70 14.88 9.83 1.35
C VAL A 70 14.83 10.23 2.82
N TYR A 71 14.74 11.53 3.10
CA TYR A 71 14.61 12.08 4.45
C TYR A 71 13.28 11.67 5.11
N GLY A 72 12.19 11.62 4.34
CA GLY A 72 10.89 11.13 4.79
C GLY A 72 10.91 9.63 5.10
N GLY A 73 11.59 8.84 4.27
CA GLY A 73 11.81 7.40 4.42
C GLY A 73 12.90 7.00 5.42
N ASP A 74 13.44 7.97 6.17
CA ASP A 74 14.45 7.77 7.20
C ASP A 74 15.66 6.96 6.72
N PHE A 75 16.09 7.27 5.49
CA PHE A 75 17.27 6.74 4.82
C PHE A 75 17.29 5.21 4.63
N LEU A 76 16.14 4.54 4.76
CA LEU A 76 16.04 3.08 4.62
C LEU A 76 15.71 2.63 3.19
N ALA A 77 15.37 3.55 2.29
CA ALA A 77 15.12 3.22 0.89
C ALA A 77 16.45 3.18 0.12
N ASN A 78 16.61 2.20 -0.78
CA ASN A 78 17.70 2.20 -1.73
C ASN A 78 17.60 3.43 -2.62
N GLN A 79 18.63 4.27 -2.63
CA GLN A 79 18.53 5.62 -3.18
C GLN A 79 18.43 5.71 -4.71
N PRO A 80 19.12 4.87 -5.52
CA PRO A 80 19.01 4.95 -6.97
C PRO A 80 17.57 4.83 -7.53
N PRO A 81 16.74 3.84 -7.16
CA PRO A 81 15.36 3.78 -7.65
C PRO A 81 14.50 4.96 -7.18
N VAL A 82 14.73 5.48 -5.96
CA VAL A 82 14.00 6.65 -5.45
C VAL A 82 14.36 7.91 -6.25
N LYS A 83 15.64 8.10 -6.57
CA LYS A 83 16.10 9.21 -7.42
C LYS A 83 15.45 9.13 -8.80
N ALA A 84 15.47 7.95 -9.42
CA ALA A 84 14.88 7.74 -10.74
C ALA A 84 13.37 8.00 -10.75
N MET A 85 12.64 7.61 -9.70
CA MET A 85 11.22 7.94 -9.50
C MET A 85 11.01 9.46 -9.44
N CYS A 86 11.79 10.19 -8.64
CA CYS A 86 11.68 11.64 -8.49
C CYS A 86 12.04 12.38 -9.79
N GLU A 87 13.01 11.89 -10.56
CA GLU A 87 13.36 12.42 -11.89
C GLU A 87 12.25 12.19 -12.92
N ALA A 88 11.57 11.04 -12.86
CA ALA A 88 10.44 10.73 -13.73
C ALA A 88 9.17 11.51 -13.37
N ALA A 89 9.03 11.97 -12.13
CA ALA A 89 7.79 12.53 -11.59
C ALA A 89 7.21 13.70 -12.41
N PRO A 90 7.97 14.74 -12.81
CA PRO A 90 7.42 15.81 -13.65
C PRO A 90 6.90 15.29 -15.00
N GLY A 91 7.60 14.33 -15.61
CA GLY A 91 7.18 13.67 -16.84
C GLY A 91 5.88 12.89 -16.68
N ILE A 92 5.71 12.20 -15.55
CA ILE A 92 4.48 11.48 -15.19
C ILE A 92 3.31 12.45 -15.01
N ILE A 93 3.50 13.59 -14.34
CA ILE A 93 2.45 14.61 -14.20
C ILE A 93 1.98 15.09 -15.58
N HIS A 94 2.91 15.44 -16.47
CA HIS A 94 2.56 15.89 -17.82
C HIS A 94 1.96 14.77 -18.70
N LEU A 95 2.38 13.51 -18.50
CA LEU A 95 1.76 12.37 -19.17
C LEU A 95 0.29 12.26 -18.80
N LEU A 96 -0.02 12.29 -17.51
CA LEU A 96 -1.38 12.20 -16.98
C LEU A 96 -2.24 13.39 -17.42
N ASP A 97 -1.66 14.59 -17.43
CA ASP A 97 -2.32 15.80 -17.94
C ASP A 97 -2.74 15.62 -19.41
N ARG A 98 -1.83 15.12 -20.25
CA ARG A 98 -2.12 14.81 -21.67
C ARG A 98 -3.07 13.64 -21.88
N MET A 99 -3.16 12.71 -20.92
CA MET A 99 -4.16 11.64 -20.92
C MET A 99 -5.56 12.14 -20.54
N GLY A 100 -5.73 13.42 -20.20
CA GLY A 100 -7.02 14.02 -19.91
C GLY A 100 -7.39 14.05 -18.42
N VAL A 101 -6.42 13.79 -17.52
CA VAL A 101 -6.66 13.96 -16.08
C VAL A 101 -6.96 15.43 -15.80
N MET A 102 -8.11 15.69 -15.17
CA MET A 102 -8.60 17.03 -14.87
C MET A 102 -7.92 17.62 -13.62
N PHE A 103 -6.60 17.79 -13.68
CA PHE A 103 -5.88 18.49 -12.62
C PHE A 103 -6.37 19.92 -12.47
N ASN A 104 -6.40 20.40 -11.22
CA ASN A 104 -6.69 21.78 -10.89
C ASN A 104 -5.72 22.73 -11.60
N ARG A 105 -6.24 23.90 -11.95
CA ARG A 105 -5.48 24.95 -12.63
C ARG A 105 -5.44 26.22 -11.80
N THR A 106 -4.37 26.98 -11.95
CA THR A 106 -4.30 28.36 -11.48
C THR A 106 -5.22 29.25 -12.35
N PRO A 107 -5.54 30.49 -11.93
CA PRO A 107 -6.33 31.42 -12.75
C PRO A 107 -5.74 31.67 -14.14
N GLU A 108 -4.42 31.54 -14.29
CA GLU A 108 -3.69 31.69 -15.56
C GLU A 108 -3.77 30.44 -16.45
N GLY A 109 -4.36 29.34 -15.96
CA GLY A 109 -4.52 28.09 -16.70
C GLY A 109 -3.35 27.10 -16.56
N LEU A 110 -2.37 27.35 -15.69
CA LEU A 110 -1.27 26.42 -15.41
C LEU A 110 -1.70 25.31 -14.47
N LEU A 111 -0.98 24.17 -14.45
CA LEU A 111 -1.18 23.14 -13.43
C LEU A 111 -0.99 23.74 -12.02
N ASP A 112 -1.96 23.50 -11.16
CA ASP A 112 -1.90 23.92 -9.76
C ASP A 112 -1.33 22.82 -8.86
N PHE A 113 -0.65 23.25 -7.80
CA PHE A 113 0.02 22.37 -6.86
C PHE A 113 -0.21 22.87 -5.44
N ARG A 114 -0.40 21.93 -4.51
CA ARG A 114 -0.55 22.19 -3.08
C ARG A 114 0.60 21.62 -2.27
N ARG A 115 0.76 22.09 -1.02
CA ARG A 115 1.60 21.45 -0.02
C ARG A 115 0.90 20.21 0.53
N PHE A 116 1.65 19.14 0.77
CA PHE A 116 1.07 17.90 1.27
C PHE A 116 2.09 17.03 2.00
N GLY A 117 1.79 16.70 3.27
CA GLY A 117 2.44 15.63 4.03
C GLY A 117 3.95 15.64 4.11
N GLY A 118 4.50 16.66 4.80
CA GLY A 118 5.92 16.76 5.16
C GLY A 118 6.77 17.54 4.17
N THR A 119 6.20 18.06 3.07
CA THR A 119 6.90 18.90 2.09
C THR A 119 6.63 20.39 2.34
N GLN A 120 7.64 21.24 2.17
CA GLN A 120 7.48 22.70 2.20
C GLN A 120 7.19 23.29 0.81
N HIS A 121 7.57 22.59 -0.26
CA HIS A 121 7.27 22.98 -1.64
C HIS A 121 5.87 22.52 -2.09
N HIS A 122 5.24 23.33 -2.93
CA HIS A 122 4.00 23.02 -3.64
C HIS A 122 4.31 22.12 -4.84
N ARG A 123 4.31 20.81 -4.60
CA ARG A 123 4.61 19.79 -5.62
C ARG A 123 3.56 18.71 -5.78
N THR A 124 2.47 18.80 -5.03
CA THR A 124 1.38 17.83 -5.12
C THR A 124 0.33 18.31 -6.13
N ALA A 125 0.30 17.72 -7.32
CA ALA A 125 -0.78 17.91 -8.28
C ALA A 125 -2.04 17.18 -7.80
N PHE A 126 -3.21 17.79 -8.03
CA PHE A 126 -4.48 17.29 -7.51
C PHE A 126 -5.64 17.59 -8.45
N ALA A 127 -6.69 16.78 -8.36
CA ALA A 127 -7.98 16.99 -9.02
C ALA A 127 -9.08 16.99 -7.94
N GLY A 128 -9.35 18.17 -7.38
CA GLY A 128 -10.18 18.39 -6.20
C GLY A 128 -9.79 17.45 -5.05
N ALA A 129 -10.75 16.64 -4.62
CA ALA A 129 -10.56 15.57 -3.65
C ALA A 129 -10.70 14.16 -4.27
N THR A 130 -10.57 14.04 -5.59
CA THR A 130 -10.79 12.78 -6.34
C THR A 130 -9.61 12.38 -7.22
N THR A 131 -8.39 12.86 -6.91
CA THR A 131 -7.20 12.65 -7.74
C THR A 131 -7.00 11.17 -8.13
N GLY A 132 -7.01 10.25 -7.17
CA GLY A 132 -6.85 8.83 -7.43
C GLY A 132 -7.90 8.24 -8.37
N GLN A 133 -9.15 8.70 -8.28
CA GLN A 133 -10.22 8.32 -9.20
C GLN A 133 -9.93 8.81 -10.62
N GLN A 134 -9.54 10.07 -10.79
CA GLN A 134 -9.23 10.65 -12.10
C GLN A 134 -8.03 9.96 -12.75
N LEU A 135 -6.97 9.67 -11.98
CA LEU A 135 -5.82 8.90 -12.47
C LEU A 135 -6.21 7.50 -12.92
N LEU A 136 -6.99 6.79 -12.09
CA LEU A 136 -7.40 5.42 -12.37
C LEU A 136 -8.29 5.33 -13.61
N TYR A 137 -9.18 6.32 -13.81
CA TYR A 137 -10.06 6.36 -14.98
C TYR A 137 -9.28 6.64 -16.26
N ALA A 138 -8.34 7.60 -16.23
CA ALA A 138 -7.48 7.88 -17.37
C ALA A 138 -6.65 6.65 -17.78
N LEU A 139 -6.09 5.90 -16.82
CA LEU A 139 -5.33 4.69 -17.14
C LEU A 139 -6.23 3.55 -17.62
N ASP A 140 -7.42 3.33 -17.03
CA ASP A 140 -8.39 2.33 -17.52
C ASP A 140 -8.80 2.63 -18.96
N GLU A 141 -9.04 3.89 -19.32
CA GLU A 141 -9.35 4.30 -20.70
C GLU A 141 -8.22 3.95 -21.67
N GLN A 142 -6.96 4.16 -21.29
CA GLN A 142 -5.82 3.74 -22.11
C GLN A 142 -5.72 2.22 -22.22
N VAL A 143 -5.93 1.47 -21.14
CA VAL A 143 -5.97 -0.01 -21.20
C VAL A 143 -7.09 -0.49 -22.11
N ARG A 144 -8.29 0.10 -22.03
CA ARG A 144 -9.43 -0.21 -22.91
C ARG A 144 -9.11 0.03 -24.39
N ARG A 145 -8.30 1.05 -24.71
CA ARG A 145 -7.80 1.25 -26.09
C ARG A 145 -6.99 0.03 -26.56
N HIS A 146 -6.13 -0.52 -25.72
CA HIS A 146 -5.35 -1.71 -26.06
C HIS A 146 -6.17 -3.01 -26.06
N GLU A 147 -7.23 -3.08 -25.26
CA GLU A 147 -8.24 -4.15 -25.29
C GLU A 147 -8.95 -4.19 -26.65
N VAL A 148 -9.42 -3.04 -27.16
CA VAL A 148 -10.03 -2.94 -28.50
C VAL A 148 -9.05 -3.32 -29.61
N ASN A 149 -7.76 -3.06 -29.42
CA ASN A 149 -6.70 -3.44 -30.36
C ASN A 149 -6.31 -4.92 -30.26
N GLY A 150 -6.89 -5.70 -29.36
CA GLY A 150 -6.59 -7.12 -29.17
C GLY A 150 -5.26 -7.40 -28.46
N LEU A 151 -4.65 -6.40 -27.82
CA LEU A 151 -3.40 -6.55 -27.07
C LEU A 151 -3.62 -6.81 -25.58
N VAL A 152 -4.82 -6.58 -25.06
CA VAL A 152 -5.14 -6.78 -23.65
C VAL A 152 -6.42 -7.58 -23.52
N THR A 153 -6.38 -8.62 -22.69
CA THR A 153 -7.59 -9.32 -22.22
C THR A 153 -7.76 -9.04 -20.73
N LYS A 154 -8.91 -8.47 -20.34
CA LYS A 154 -9.22 -8.17 -18.93
C LYS A 154 -10.07 -9.27 -18.28
N TYR A 155 -9.64 -9.68 -17.09
CA TYR A 155 -10.29 -10.68 -16.24
C TYR A 155 -10.65 -10.04 -14.90
N GLU A 156 -11.81 -9.36 -14.86
CA GLU A 156 -12.35 -8.79 -13.62
C GLU A 156 -13.14 -9.82 -12.81
N ASN A 157 -13.10 -9.71 -11.47
CA ASN A 157 -13.60 -10.70 -10.51
C ASN A 157 -12.82 -12.03 -10.57
N TRP A 158 -11.51 -11.95 -10.79
CA TRP A 158 -10.59 -13.08 -10.71
C TRP A 158 -9.57 -12.86 -9.58
N GLU A 159 -9.49 -13.81 -8.66
CA GLU A 159 -8.52 -13.83 -7.57
C GLU A 159 -7.31 -14.68 -7.97
N PHE A 160 -6.11 -14.18 -7.68
CA PHE A 160 -4.86 -14.95 -7.79
C PHE A 160 -4.77 -15.97 -6.67
N LEU A 161 -4.41 -17.22 -7.01
CA LEU A 161 -4.21 -18.30 -6.06
C LEU A 161 -2.73 -18.60 -5.84
N SER A 162 -2.00 -18.83 -6.94
CA SER A 162 -0.59 -19.21 -6.91
C SER A 162 0.10 -18.91 -8.24
N ALA A 163 1.41 -18.73 -8.22
CA ALA A 163 2.23 -18.73 -9.43
C ALA A 163 2.52 -20.16 -9.90
N ILE A 164 2.71 -20.30 -11.19
CA ILE A 164 3.17 -21.53 -11.83
C ILE A 164 4.67 -21.40 -11.98
N ILE A 165 5.43 -22.16 -11.18
CA ILE A 165 6.90 -22.16 -11.20
C ILE A 165 7.35 -23.51 -11.76
N ASP A 166 8.20 -23.48 -12.78
CA ASP A 166 8.74 -24.69 -13.41
C ASP A 166 9.85 -25.35 -12.59
N ASP A 167 10.30 -26.53 -13.01
CA ASP A 167 11.36 -27.29 -12.33
C ASP A 167 12.72 -26.57 -12.33
N SER A 168 12.89 -25.53 -13.16
CA SER A 168 14.08 -24.67 -13.20
C SER A 168 13.96 -23.45 -12.27
N GLY A 169 12.85 -23.33 -11.54
CA GLY A 169 12.58 -22.22 -10.63
C GLY A 169 12.12 -20.94 -11.32
N VAL A 170 11.62 -21.00 -12.55
CA VAL A 170 11.16 -19.83 -13.32
C VAL A 170 9.64 -19.73 -13.32
N GLY A 171 9.10 -18.53 -13.16
CA GLY A 171 7.68 -18.25 -13.28
C GLY A 171 7.17 -18.41 -14.73
N ARG A 172 6.08 -19.14 -14.91
CA ARG A 172 5.44 -19.49 -16.20
C ARG A 172 3.96 -19.14 -16.26
N GLY A 173 3.51 -18.24 -15.39
CA GLY A 173 2.11 -17.82 -15.32
C GLY A 173 1.53 -17.95 -13.93
N VAL A 174 0.20 -17.89 -13.85
CA VAL A 174 -0.53 -17.93 -12.58
C VAL A 174 -1.76 -18.82 -12.65
N ILE A 175 -2.22 -19.29 -11.49
CA ILE A 175 -3.56 -19.83 -11.32
C ILE A 175 -4.46 -18.73 -10.77
N GLY A 176 -5.61 -18.54 -11.43
CA GLY A 176 -6.65 -17.63 -10.99
C GLY A 176 -7.98 -18.35 -10.77
N GLN A 177 -8.81 -17.81 -9.87
CA GLN A 177 -10.17 -18.28 -9.63
C GLN A 177 -11.20 -17.18 -9.86
N ASN A 178 -12.23 -17.49 -10.64
CA ASN A 178 -13.37 -16.59 -10.80
C ASN A 178 -14.21 -16.55 -9.52
N LEU A 179 -14.51 -15.35 -9.02
CA LEU A 179 -15.24 -15.17 -7.76
C LEU A 179 -16.73 -15.55 -7.84
N SER A 180 -17.31 -15.59 -9.05
CA SER A 180 -18.71 -15.93 -9.25
C SER A 180 -18.89 -17.40 -9.60
N SER A 181 -18.22 -17.89 -10.65
CA SER A 181 -18.33 -19.28 -11.10
C SER A 181 -17.48 -20.27 -10.31
N HIS A 182 -16.51 -19.78 -9.53
CA HIS A 182 -15.46 -20.59 -8.90
C HIS A 182 -14.62 -21.43 -9.85
N GLU A 183 -14.68 -21.15 -11.16
CA GLU A 183 -13.75 -21.71 -12.14
C GLU A 183 -12.31 -21.39 -11.74
N ILE A 184 -11.50 -22.42 -11.59
CA ILE A 184 -10.05 -22.32 -11.38
C ILE A 184 -9.37 -22.59 -12.72
N LYS A 185 -8.53 -21.66 -13.16
CA LYS A 185 -7.91 -21.69 -14.48
C LYS A 185 -6.45 -21.26 -14.42
N ALA A 186 -5.62 -21.88 -15.26
CA ALA A 186 -4.27 -21.42 -15.52
C ALA A 186 -4.24 -20.28 -16.55
N PHE A 187 -3.37 -19.31 -16.30
CA PHE A 187 -3.02 -18.22 -17.21
C PHE A 187 -1.51 -18.34 -17.51
N PRO A 188 -1.12 -19.15 -18.52
CA PRO A 188 0.27 -19.28 -18.94
C PRO A 188 0.81 -17.94 -19.45
N SER A 189 2.02 -17.58 -19.01
CA SER A 189 2.69 -16.35 -19.45
C SER A 189 4.19 -16.43 -19.29
N ASP A 190 4.92 -15.68 -20.09
CA ASP A 190 6.39 -15.66 -20.09
C ASP A 190 6.96 -14.80 -18.96
N ALA A 191 6.16 -13.87 -18.44
CA ALA A 191 6.40 -13.14 -17.20
C ALA A 191 5.09 -12.83 -16.48
N VAL A 192 5.18 -12.63 -15.17
CA VAL A 192 4.08 -12.25 -14.27
C VAL A 192 4.44 -10.93 -13.59
N ILE A 193 3.54 -9.95 -13.58
CA ILE A 193 3.70 -8.70 -12.82
C ILE A 193 2.62 -8.62 -11.74
N MET A 194 3.04 -8.60 -10.48
CA MET A 194 2.16 -8.48 -9.33
C MET A 194 1.96 -7.01 -8.96
N ALA A 195 0.71 -6.56 -8.86
CA ALA A 195 0.32 -5.18 -8.56
C ALA A 195 -0.90 -5.15 -7.60
N THR A 196 -0.83 -5.96 -6.55
CA THR A 196 -2.00 -6.37 -5.74
C THR A 196 -2.34 -5.45 -4.58
N GLY A 197 -1.58 -4.36 -4.37
CA GLY A 197 -1.77 -3.42 -3.27
C GLY A 197 -1.29 -3.95 -1.91
N GLY A 198 -1.50 -3.15 -0.86
CA GLY A 198 -1.03 -3.46 0.50
C GLY A 198 -1.92 -4.42 1.31
N PRO A 199 -1.42 -4.93 2.46
CA PRO A 199 -2.09 -5.88 3.35
C PRO A 199 -2.87 -5.23 4.51
N GLY A 200 -3.48 -4.06 4.32
CA GLY A 200 -4.07 -3.28 5.42
C GLY A 200 -5.24 -3.95 6.18
N ILE A 201 -5.83 -5.02 5.64
CA ILE A 201 -6.92 -5.76 6.31
C ILE A 201 -6.39 -6.76 7.35
N ILE A 202 -5.08 -7.04 7.41
CA ILE A 202 -4.47 -7.78 8.53
C ILE A 202 -4.74 -7.08 9.88
N PHE A 203 -4.89 -5.75 9.87
CA PHE A 203 -5.18 -4.93 11.03
C PHE A 203 -6.69 -4.75 11.30
N GLY A 204 -7.54 -5.61 10.71
CA GLY A 204 -8.99 -5.48 10.81
C GLY A 204 -9.51 -4.23 10.10
N LYS A 205 -9.98 -3.24 10.86
CA LYS A 205 -10.47 -1.97 10.29
C LYS A 205 -9.32 -1.01 10.04
N SER A 206 -9.10 -0.66 8.78
CA SER A 206 -8.10 0.33 8.36
C SER A 206 -8.67 1.29 7.34
N THR A 207 -7.85 2.24 6.88
CA THR A 207 -8.26 3.12 5.76
C THR A 207 -8.21 2.42 4.41
N ASN A 208 -7.68 1.20 4.33
CA ASN A 208 -7.60 0.41 3.11
C ASN A 208 -8.99 -0.11 2.70
N SER A 209 -9.16 -0.50 1.43
CA SER A 209 -10.38 -1.18 0.98
C SER A 209 -10.39 -2.62 1.50
N VAL A 210 -11.58 -3.22 1.66
CA VAL A 210 -11.71 -4.59 2.20
C VAL A 210 -11.01 -5.67 1.36
N ILE A 211 -10.67 -5.35 0.12
CA ILE A 211 -9.93 -6.23 -0.81
C ILE A 211 -8.41 -6.25 -0.55
N ASN A 212 -7.89 -5.36 0.29
CA ASN A 212 -6.46 -5.21 0.60
C ASN A 212 -6.02 -6.19 1.70
N THR A 213 -6.20 -7.49 1.45
CA THR A 213 -5.87 -8.56 2.40
C THR A 213 -4.39 -8.94 2.39
N GLY A 214 -3.65 -8.57 1.34
CA GLY A 214 -2.28 -9.05 1.14
C GLY A 214 -2.20 -10.52 0.69
N SER A 215 -3.34 -11.16 0.41
CA SER A 215 -3.42 -12.59 0.15
C SER A 215 -2.50 -13.06 -0.99
N ALA A 216 -2.44 -12.32 -2.10
CA ALA A 216 -1.60 -12.66 -3.24
C ALA A 216 -0.09 -12.58 -2.93
N ALA A 217 0.34 -11.53 -2.22
CA ALA A 217 1.73 -11.39 -1.79
C ALA A 217 2.12 -12.49 -0.78
N ALA A 218 1.21 -12.85 0.13
CA ALA A 218 1.41 -13.94 1.08
C ALA A 218 1.50 -15.32 0.41
N ALA A 219 0.67 -15.57 -0.61
CA ALA A 219 0.69 -16.81 -1.36
C ALA A 219 2.01 -16.97 -2.11
N LEU A 220 2.49 -15.92 -2.79
CA LEU A 220 3.81 -15.92 -3.41
C LEU A 220 4.95 -16.05 -2.41
N TYR A 221 4.84 -15.40 -1.25
CA TYR A 221 5.80 -15.56 -0.17
C TYR A 221 5.94 -17.02 0.27
N GLN A 222 4.81 -17.71 0.44
CA GLN A 222 4.80 -19.15 0.73
C GLN A 222 5.33 -20.02 -0.43
N GLN A 223 5.40 -19.49 -1.65
CA GLN A 223 6.03 -20.12 -2.81
C GLN A 223 7.52 -19.76 -2.98
N GLY A 224 8.09 -18.98 -2.06
CA GLY A 224 9.51 -18.66 -2.02
C GLY A 224 9.88 -17.25 -2.50
N VAL A 225 8.92 -16.39 -2.82
CA VAL A 225 9.21 -14.97 -3.03
C VAL A 225 9.58 -14.35 -1.68
N ASP A 226 10.68 -13.63 -1.61
CA ASP A 226 11.09 -12.94 -0.40
C ASP A 226 10.17 -11.75 -0.09
N TYR A 227 9.96 -11.43 1.19
CA TYR A 227 9.18 -10.28 1.65
C TYR A 227 10.05 -9.31 2.45
N ALA A 228 10.11 -8.05 2.05
CA ALA A 228 11.02 -7.05 2.61
C ALA A 228 10.29 -5.98 3.43
N ASN A 229 10.92 -5.56 4.53
CA ASN A 229 10.52 -4.43 5.38
C ASN A 229 9.06 -4.51 5.89
N GLY A 230 8.54 -5.72 6.13
CA GLY A 230 7.13 -5.93 6.51
C GLY A 230 6.72 -5.20 7.80
N GLU A 231 7.66 -4.94 8.69
CA GLU A 231 7.43 -4.20 9.92
C GLU A 231 7.13 -2.70 9.71
N PHE A 232 7.37 -2.16 8.52
CA PHE A 232 7.12 -0.75 8.23
C PHE A 232 5.69 -0.54 7.72
N ILE A 233 4.78 -0.33 8.67
CA ILE A 233 3.36 0.00 8.46
C ILE A 233 3.12 1.46 8.86
N GLN A 234 2.68 2.29 7.92
CA GLN A 234 2.36 3.68 8.17
C GLN A 234 0.92 3.85 8.66
N ILE A 235 0.79 4.67 9.69
CA ILE A 235 -0.47 5.10 10.27
C ILE A 235 -0.76 6.53 9.78
N HIS A 236 -2.00 6.77 9.35
CA HIS A 236 -2.47 8.12 9.04
C HIS A 236 -3.03 8.76 10.31
N PRO A 237 -2.72 10.03 10.61
CA PRO A 237 -3.17 10.68 11.85
C PRO A 237 -4.66 11.02 11.88
N THR A 238 -5.29 11.15 10.70
CA THR A 238 -6.65 11.69 10.57
C THR A 238 -7.58 10.71 9.85
N ALA A 239 -8.20 9.82 10.61
CA ALA A 239 -9.30 8.96 10.17
C ALA A 239 -10.55 9.17 11.02
N ILE A 240 -11.69 8.76 10.48
CA ILE A 240 -13.00 8.78 11.15
C ILE A 240 -13.58 7.36 11.16
N PRO A 241 -14.44 7.03 12.14
CA PRO A 241 -14.93 5.69 12.29
C PRO A 241 -15.95 5.34 11.20
N GLY A 242 -16.18 4.05 11.03
CA GLY A 242 -17.16 3.52 10.09
C GLY A 242 -17.49 2.07 10.41
N ASP A 243 -18.71 1.66 10.04
CA ASP A 243 -19.18 0.30 10.32
C ASP A 243 -18.37 -0.76 9.57
N ASP A 244 -18.03 -0.46 8.31
CA ASP A 244 -17.27 -1.31 7.39
C ASP A 244 -15.75 -1.12 7.52
N LYS A 245 -15.28 0.11 7.39
CA LYS A 245 -13.85 0.48 7.40
C LYS A 245 -13.66 1.86 8.01
N LEU A 246 -12.41 2.21 8.27
CA LEU A 246 -12.05 3.56 8.69
C LEU A 246 -11.97 4.45 7.45
N ARG A 247 -12.51 5.67 7.54
CA ARG A 247 -12.51 6.61 6.42
C ARG A 247 -11.42 7.65 6.64
N LEU A 248 -10.61 7.85 5.62
CA LEU A 248 -9.55 8.85 5.64
C LEU A 248 -10.16 10.25 5.58
N MET A 249 -9.76 11.14 6.48
CA MET A 249 -9.85 12.58 6.25
C MET A 249 -8.52 13.02 5.66
N SER A 250 -8.52 13.41 4.38
CA SER A 250 -7.29 13.70 3.65
C SER A 250 -6.43 14.72 4.39
N GLU A 251 -5.12 14.47 4.39
CA GLU A 251 -4.10 15.35 4.92
C GLU A 251 -4.08 16.74 4.24
N SER A 252 -4.74 16.90 3.09
CA SER A 252 -5.01 18.20 2.50
C SER A 252 -5.80 19.11 3.44
N ALA A 253 -6.62 18.57 4.36
CA ALA A 253 -7.26 19.37 5.40
C ALA A 253 -6.23 20.13 6.26
N ARG A 254 -5.16 19.45 6.73
CA ARG A 254 -4.05 20.11 7.44
C ARG A 254 -3.24 21.02 6.49
N GLY A 255 -3.03 20.55 5.26
CA GLY A 255 -2.39 21.29 4.16
C GLY A 255 -2.99 22.68 3.90
N GLU A 256 -4.33 22.78 3.96
CA GLU A 256 -5.10 24.00 3.72
C GLU A 256 -5.36 24.82 4.99
N GLY A 257 -4.61 24.55 6.07
CA GLY A 257 -4.67 25.31 7.33
C GLY A 257 -5.49 24.68 8.44
N GLY A 258 -5.92 23.42 8.30
CA GLY A 258 -6.62 22.69 9.36
C GLY A 258 -5.76 22.53 10.61
N ARG A 259 -6.34 22.84 11.77
CA ARG A 259 -5.63 22.90 13.06
C ARG A 259 -6.00 21.73 13.94
N VAL A 260 -5.00 21.01 14.47
CA VAL A 260 -5.20 19.87 15.36
C VAL A 260 -5.11 20.29 16.81
N TRP A 261 -6.12 19.95 17.61
CA TRP A 261 -6.17 20.34 19.03
C TRP A 261 -6.99 19.38 19.90
N THR A 262 -6.79 19.46 21.20
CA THR A 262 -7.67 18.85 22.22
C THR A 262 -7.82 19.80 23.41
N TYR A 263 -8.64 19.46 24.41
CA TYR A 263 -8.72 20.24 25.64
C TYR A 263 -7.56 19.93 26.60
N LYS A 264 -6.96 20.99 27.15
CA LYS A 264 -6.03 20.93 28.27
C LYS A 264 -6.39 22.04 29.25
N ASP A 265 -6.57 21.68 30.52
CA ASP A 265 -6.98 22.61 31.58
C ASP A 265 -8.26 23.42 31.26
N GLY A 266 -9.18 22.82 30.48
CA GLY A 266 -10.46 23.42 30.07
C GLY A 266 -10.39 24.27 28.79
N GLU A 267 -9.20 24.49 28.22
CA GLU A 267 -8.99 25.35 27.05
C GLU A 267 -8.48 24.54 25.84
N PRO A 268 -8.73 24.99 24.59
CA PRO A 268 -8.17 24.38 23.39
C PRO A 268 -6.63 24.47 23.36
N TRP A 269 -5.97 23.32 23.23
CA TRP A 269 -4.51 23.18 23.13
C TRP A 269 -4.09 22.66 21.75
N TYR A 270 -3.43 23.53 20.98
CA TYR A 270 -2.91 23.27 19.64
C TYR A 270 -1.50 22.65 19.70
N PHE A 271 -1.42 21.43 20.24
CA PHE A 271 -0.16 20.78 20.62
C PHE A 271 0.87 20.61 19.49
N LEU A 272 0.44 20.41 18.23
CA LEU A 272 1.38 20.31 17.09
C LEU A 272 2.03 21.65 16.76
N GLU A 273 1.26 22.74 16.80
CA GLU A 273 1.76 24.09 16.55
C GLU A 273 2.73 24.54 17.65
N GLU A 274 2.44 24.19 18.90
CA GLU A 274 3.31 24.48 20.04
C GLU A 274 4.63 23.69 19.98
N LYS A 275 4.57 22.38 19.71
CA LYS A 275 5.76 21.51 19.69
C LYS A 275 6.62 21.68 18.44
N TYR A 276 6.03 22.02 17.30
CA TYR A 276 6.71 22.09 16.00
C TYR A 276 6.42 23.42 15.29
N PRO A 277 6.90 24.57 15.81
CA PRO A 277 6.53 25.88 15.27
C PRO A 277 6.90 26.09 13.79
N ALA A 278 7.92 25.40 13.28
CA ALA A 278 8.35 25.50 11.87
C ALA A 278 7.39 24.80 10.88
N TYR A 279 6.75 23.71 11.30
CA TYR A 279 5.87 22.89 10.43
C TYR A 279 4.40 22.96 10.83
N GLY A 280 4.09 23.21 12.11
CA GLY A 280 2.77 23.18 12.70
C GLY A 280 2.04 21.87 12.37
N ASN A 281 0.86 21.99 11.78
CA ASN A 281 0.05 20.82 11.37
C ASN A 281 0.58 20.12 10.10
N LEU A 282 1.67 20.59 9.48
CA LEU A 282 2.32 19.97 8.31
C LEU A 282 3.43 18.99 8.66
N VAL A 283 3.63 18.67 9.95
CA VAL A 283 4.57 17.63 10.37
C VAL A 283 4.28 16.29 9.64
N PRO A 284 5.31 15.46 9.41
CA PRO A 284 5.16 14.12 8.88
C PRO A 284 4.14 13.27 9.65
N ARG A 285 3.54 12.31 8.94
CA ARG A 285 2.50 11.43 9.49
C ARG A 285 2.95 10.67 10.73
N ASP A 286 4.18 10.15 10.74
CA ASP A 286 4.71 9.41 11.89
C ASP A 286 4.81 10.30 13.13
N ILE A 287 5.19 11.58 12.97
CA ILE A 287 5.22 12.55 14.05
C ILE A 287 3.80 12.88 14.51
N ALA A 288 2.91 13.33 13.61
CA ALA A 288 1.53 13.67 13.97
C ALA A 288 0.82 12.51 14.70
N THR A 289 0.99 11.28 14.21
CA THR A 289 0.38 10.11 14.82
C THR A 289 0.97 9.80 16.20
N ARG A 290 2.29 9.85 16.38
CA ARG A 290 2.91 9.63 17.71
C ARG A 290 2.44 10.67 18.72
N GLU A 291 2.32 11.91 18.29
CA GLU A 291 1.84 13.01 19.14
C GLU A 291 0.39 12.84 19.55
N ILE A 292 -0.49 12.49 18.60
CA ILE A 292 -1.90 12.18 18.91
C ILE A 292 -1.98 10.98 19.87
N PHE A 293 -1.19 9.93 19.63
CA PHE A 293 -1.15 8.76 20.50
C PHE A 293 -0.69 9.13 21.92
N ASP A 294 0.37 9.91 22.07
CA ASP A 294 0.86 10.35 23.39
C ASP A 294 -0.17 11.20 24.14
N VAL A 295 -0.78 12.18 23.45
CA VAL A 295 -1.84 13.05 24.00
C VAL A 295 -3.03 12.22 24.49
N CYS A 296 -3.50 11.27 23.69
CA CYS A 296 -4.66 10.47 24.03
C CYS A 296 -4.36 9.37 25.06
N VAL A 297 -3.27 8.63 24.88
CA VAL A 297 -3.00 7.38 25.62
C VAL A 297 -2.18 7.63 26.88
N ASN A 298 -1.15 8.46 26.82
CA ASN A 298 -0.26 8.71 27.96
C ASN A 298 -0.73 9.88 28.81
N GLN A 299 -1.10 10.99 28.17
CA GLN A 299 -1.56 12.20 28.88
C GLN A 299 -3.05 12.16 29.23
N LYS A 300 -3.83 11.24 28.64
CA LYS A 300 -5.27 11.08 28.87
C LYS A 300 -6.09 12.32 28.52
N LEU A 301 -5.65 13.08 27.51
CA LEU A 301 -6.28 14.30 27.03
C LEU A 301 -7.11 14.07 25.75
N GLY A 302 -7.45 12.82 25.44
CA GLY A 302 -8.33 12.52 24.31
C GLY A 302 -9.77 12.98 24.55
N ILE A 303 -10.50 13.30 23.48
CA ILE A 303 -11.90 13.74 23.55
C ILE A 303 -12.73 12.67 24.27
N ASN A 304 -13.44 13.06 25.33
CA ASN A 304 -14.23 12.14 26.17
C ASN A 304 -13.43 10.95 26.73
N GLY A 305 -12.10 11.06 26.84
CA GLY A 305 -11.21 9.95 27.24
C GLY A 305 -10.94 8.92 26.14
N GLU A 306 -11.44 9.15 24.92
CA GLU A 306 -11.24 8.28 23.76
C GLU A 306 -9.96 8.66 23.00
N ASN A 307 -9.45 7.78 22.14
CA ASN A 307 -8.26 8.06 21.32
C ASN A 307 -8.57 8.97 20.13
N MET A 308 -9.14 10.15 20.40
CA MET A 308 -9.55 11.14 19.40
C MET A 308 -9.13 12.55 19.79
N VAL A 309 -8.83 13.35 18.78
CA VAL A 309 -8.58 14.80 18.87
C VAL A 309 -9.40 15.53 17.82
N TYR A 310 -9.42 16.87 17.86
CA TYR A 310 -10.12 17.69 16.88
C TYR A 310 -9.20 18.07 15.72
N LEU A 311 -9.77 18.15 14.53
CA LEU A 311 -9.22 18.79 13.34
C LEU A 311 -10.18 19.88 12.87
N ASP A 312 -9.77 21.13 13.03
CA ASP A 312 -10.65 22.28 12.83
C ASP A 312 -10.35 23.03 11.54
N LEU A 313 -11.38 23.17 10.70
CA LEU A 313 -11.41 23.97 9.48
C LEU A 313 -12.44 25.12 9.56
N SER A 314 -13.22 25.22 10.64
CA SER A 314 -14.36 26.14 10.76
C SER A 314 -13.98 27.62 10.71
N HIS A 315 -12.70 27.93 10.92
CA HIS A 315 -12.12 29.27 10.82
C HIS A 315 -11.81 29.70 9.37
N LYS A 316 -11.92 28.80 8.38
CA LYS A 316 -11.65 29.06 6.96
C LYS A 316 -12.93 29.49 6.24
N ASP A 317 -12.79 30.20 5.12
CA ASP A 317 -13.92 30.56 4.26
C ASP A 317 -14.63 29.29 3.74
N PRO A 318 -15.94 29.09 4.04
CA PRO A 318 -16.73 27.98 3.53
C PRO A 318 -16.60 27.77 2.01
N LYS A 319 -16.52 28.86 1.23
CA LYS A 319 -16.42 28.77 -0.23
C LYS A 319 -15.05 28.24 -0.68
N GLU A 320 -13.98 28.64 0.00
CA GLU A 320 -12.64 28.09 -0.24
C GLU A 320 -12.61 26.58 0.05
N LEU A 321 -13.24 26.18 1.16
CA LEU A 321 -13.36 24.79 1.58
C LEU A 321 -14.15 23.95 0.57
N ASP A 322 -15.25 24.45 0.00
CA ASP A 322 -16.03 23.74 -1.02
C ASP A 322 -15.22 23.45 -2.27
N VAL A 323 -14.46 24.44 -2.74
CA VAL A 323 -13.65 24.31 -3.96
C VAL A 323 -12.48 23.36 -3.76
N LYS A 324 -11.79 23.43 -2.63
CA LYS A 324 -10.54 22.69 -2.40
C LYS A 324 -10.71 21.34 -1.70
N LEU A 325 -11.70 21.24 -0.80
CA LEU A 325 -11.88 20.13 0.13
C LEU A 325 -13.30 19.55 0.11
N GLY A 326 -14.17 19.97 -0.82
CA GLY A 326 -15.59 19.58 -0.87
C GLY A 326 -15.82 18.06 -0.72
N GLY A 327 -15.05 17.23 -1.42
CA GLY A 327 -15.20 15.78 -1.31
C GLY A 327 -14.85 15.18 0.06
N ILE A 328 -13.97 15.82 0.86
CA ILE A 328 -13.68 15.40 2.24
C ILE A 328 -14.83 15.81 3.16
N ILE A 329 -15.36 17.01 2.93
CA ILE A 329 -16.47 17.55 3.71
C ILE A 329 -17.73 16.71 3.50
N GLU A 330 -18.07 16.39 2.25
CA GLU A 330 -19.18 15.51 1.92
C GLU A 330 -19.06 14.14 2.60
N ILE A 331 -17.85 13.59 2.71
CA ILE A 331 -17.64 12.33 3.43
C ILE A 331 -17.93 12.51 4.93
N TYR A 332 -17.41 13.56 5.56
CA TYR A 332 -17.65 13.78 6.98
C TYR A 332 -19.14 13.99 7.26
N GLU A 333 -19.82 14.85 6.49
CA GLU A 333 -21.26 15.08 6.60
C GLU A 333 -22.06 13.80 6.41
N LYS A 334 -21.72 12.99 5.41
CA LYS A 334 -22.44 11.76 5.09
C LYS A 334 -22.30 10.68 6.17
N PHE A 335 -21.13 10.54 6.78
CA PHE A 335 -20.83 9.43 7.68
C PHE A 335 -20.89 9.81 9.16
N VAL A 336 -20.70 11.08 9.51
CA VAL A 336 -20.78 11.58 10.89
C VAL A 336 -22.06 12.41 11.12
N GLY A 337 -22.62 13.03 10.07
CA GLY A 337 -23.83 13.84 10.19
C GLY A 337 -23.59 15.28 10.66
N GLU A 338 -22.33 15.73 10.67
CA GLU A 338 -21.91 17.05 11.13
C GLU A 338 -21.21 17.83 9.99
N ASP A 339 -21.28 19.16 10.00
CA ASP A 339 -20.71 20.05 8.97
C ASP A 339 -19.34 20.60 9.41
N PRO A 340 -18.22 20.14 8.81
CA PRO A 340 -16.86 20.59 9.14
C PRO A 340 -16.60 22.09 8.97
N ARG A 341 -17.46 22.80 8.25
CA ARG A 341 -17.35 24.26 8.10
C ARG A 341 -17.82 25.00 9.35
N LYS A 342 -18.54 24.31 10.25
CA LYS A 342 -19.13 24.88 11.46
C LYS A 342 -18.61 24.22 12.72
N VAL A 343 -18.28 22.92 12.66
CA VAL A 343 -17.79 22.17 13.82
C VAL A 343 -16.46 21.48 13.50
N PRO A 344 -15.52 21.43 14.46
CA PRO A 344 -14.27 20.68 14.30
C PRO A 344 -14.54 19.18 14.13
N MET A 345 -13.83 18.55 13.20
CA MET A 345 -13.92 17.11 12.98
C MET A 345 -13.24 16.34 14.11
N LYS A 346 -13.88 15.29 14.62
CA LYS A 346 -13.24 14.31 15.52
C LYS A 346 -12.46 13.28 14.70
N ILE A 347 -11.17 13.15 14.98
CA ILE A 347 -10.23 12.33 14.19
C ILE A 347 -9.36 11.43 15.09
N PHE A 348 -8.88 10.32 14.53
CA PHE A 348 -7.92 9.43 15.20
C PHE A 348 -6.93 8.76 14.23
N PRO A 349 -5.81 8.22 14.75
CA PRO A 349 -4.84 7.51 13.93
C PRO A 349 -5.31 6.14 13.45
N ALA A 350 -5.05 5.78 12.19
CA ALA A 350 -5.45 4.50 11.59
C ALA A 350 -4.43 3.95 10.57
N VAL A 351 -4.32 2.62 10.46
CA VAL A 351 -3.47 1.96 9.45
C VAL A 351 -3.83 2.42 8.04
N HIS A 352 -2.80 2.70 7.23
CA HIS A 352 -3.00 3.38 5.96
C HIS A 352 -2.15 2.90 4.79
N TYR A 353 -0.87 2.63 4.99
CA TYR A 353 0.01 2.26 3.89
C TYR A 353 1.07 1.27 4.35
N SER A 354 1.39 0.29 3.52
CA SER A 354 2.51 -0.63 3.76
C SER A 354 3.73 -0.17 2.96
N MET A 355 4.83 0.13 3.66
CA MET A 355 6.09 0.45 2.99
C MET A 355 6.85 -0.82 2.59
N GLY A 356 6.66 -1.90 3.35
CA GLY A 356 7.16 -3.23 2.99
C GLY A 356 6.25 -3.94 1.99
N GLY A 357 6.81 -4.97 1.35
CA GLY A 357 6.16 -5.72 0.28
C GLY A 357 7.04 -6.87 -0.19
N MET A 358 6.71 -7.47 -1.34
CA MET A 358 7.58 -8.42 -2.02
C MET A 358 8.94 -7.77 -2.31
N TRP A 359 10.01 -8.52 -2.07
CA TRP A 359 11.36 -8.13 -2.44
C TRP A 359 11.49 -8.17 -3.96
N VAL A 360 12.12 -7.13 -4.50
CA VAL A 360 12.46 -6.97 -5.91
C VAL A 360 13.83 -6.31 -6.06
N ASP A 361 14.50 -6.56 -7.17
CA ASP A 361 15.68 -5.80 -7.58
C ASP A 361 15.30 -4.43 -8.18
N TYR A 362 16.31 -3.69 -8.68
CA TYR A 362 16.09 -2.38 -9.29
C TYR A 362 15.31 -2.43 -10.62
N ASP A 363 15.17 -3.62 -11.21
CA ASP A 363 14.38 -3.86 -12.40
C ASP A 363 12.94 -4.31 -12.10
N GLN A 364 12.54 -4.31 -10.82
CA GLN A 364 11.25 -4.77 -10.28
C GLN A 364 11.06 -6.29 -10.37
N MET A 365 12.11 -7.08 -10.60
CA MET A 365 12.04 -8.54 -10.63
C MET A 365 12.26 -9.11 -9.22
N THR A 366 11.45 -10.08 -8.82
CA THR A 366 11.62 -10.79 -7.54
C THR A 366 12.82 -11.72 -7.57
N ASN A 367 13.11 -12.39 -6.45
CA ASN A 367 14.10 -13.47 -6.40
C ASN A 367 13.69 -14.72 -7.21
N ILE A 368 12.46 -14.79 -7.72
CA ILE A 368 12.00 -15.83 -8.65
C ILE A 368 11.99 -15.23 -10.08
N PRO A 369 12.88 -15.70 -10.98
CA PRO A 369 12.93 -15.21 -12.36
C PRO A 369 11.57 -15.31 -13.06
N GLY A 370 11.22 -14.27 -13.82
CA GLY A 370 9.93 -14.19 -14.52
C GLY A 370 8.77 -13.70 -13.65
N ILE A 371 8.96 -13.48 -12.35
CA ILE A 371 7.97 -12.83 -11.48
C ILE A 371 8.48 -11.45 -11.08
N PHE A 372 7.69 -10.43 -11.37
CA PHE A 372 7.92 -9.02 -11.07
C PHE A 372 6.86 -8.55 -10.06
N ALA A 373 7.13 -7.45 -9.35
CA ALA A 373 6.15 -6.78 -8.51
C ALA A 373 6.25 -5.27 -8.68
N ALA A 374 5.12 -4.54 -8.54
CA ALA A 374 5.08 -3.09 -8.65
C ALA A 374 3.99 -2.45 -7.78
N GLY A 375 4.31 -1.33 -7.16
CA GLY A 375 3.38 -0.51 -6.38
C GLY A 375 3.38 -0.88 -4.90
N GLU A 376 2.26 -0.70 -4.20
CA GLU A 376 2.22 -0.94 -2.73
C GLU A 376 2.48 -2.40 -2.31
N CYS A 377 2.48 -3.34 -3.25
CA CYS A 377 2.86 -4.72 -2.94
C CYS A 377 4.38 -4.97 -3.02
N ASP A 378 5.21 -3.97 -3.36
CA ASP A 378 6.69 -4.02 -3.30
C ASP A 378 7.25 -3.07 -2.22
N TYR A 379 8.55 -3.18 -1.93
CA TYR A 379 9.21 -2.45 -0.82
C TYR A 379 10.05 -1.22 -1.21
N THR A 380 10.16 -0.91 -2.50
CA THR A 380 11.35 -0.24 -3.06
C THR A 380 11.47 1.25 -2.71
N GLN A 381 10.36 2.00 -2.75
CA GLN A 381 10.42 3.46 -2.87
C GLN A 381 10.39 4.24 -1.55
N HIS A 382 10.06 3.59 -0.43
CA HIS A 382 9.55 4.31 0.75
C HIS A 382 10.37 4.16 2.02
N GLY A 383 11.23 3.14 2.12
CA GLY A 383 12.05 2.93 3.31
C GLY A 383 11.20 2.81 4.57
N GLY A 384 11.57 3.53 5.64
CA GLY A 384 10.92 3.43 6.95
C GLY A 384 9.61 4.21 7.07
N ASN A 385 9.30 5.12 6.14
CA ASN A 385 8.09 5.94 6.18
C ASN A 385 7.81 6.62 4.82
N ARG A 386 6.61 6.44 4.28
CA ARG A 386 6.23 7.01 2.98
C ARG A 386 5.88 8.51 3.09
N LEU A 387 6.54 9.35 2.29
CA LEU A 387 6.19 10.77 2.15
C LEU A 387 4.74 10.92 1.60
N GLY A 388 3.99 11.89 2.12
CA GLY A 388 2.63 12.17 1.65
C GLY A 388 2.59 12.37 0.13
N ALA A 389 1.53 11.91 -0.54
CA ALA A 389 1.34 11.97 -2.01
C ALA A 389 2.37 11.22 -2.90
N ASN A 390 3.40 10.55 -2.35
CA ASN A 390 4.33 9.75 -3.16
C ASN A 390 3.78 8.37 -3.59
N SER A 391 2.72 7.82 -2.98
CA SER A 391 2.27 6.44 -3.33
C SER A 391 1.55 6.33 -4.68
N LEU A 392 0.91 7.41 -5.15
CA LEU A 392 0.35 7.45 -6.50
C LEU A 392 1.48 7.51 -7.53
N LEU A 393 2.51 8.32 -7.23
CA LEU A 393 3.72 8.40 -8.04
C LEU A 393 4.46 7.06 -8.08
N SER A 394 4.75 6.44 -6.93
CA SER A 394 5.48 5.17 -6.87
C SER A 394 4.73 4.03 -7.54
N SER A 395 3.40 3.96 -7.38
CA SER A 395 2.58 2.99 -8.11
C SER A 395 2.74 3.13 -9.62
N ILE A 396 2.57 4.35 -10.15
CA ILE A 396 2.66 4.60 -11.59
C ILE A 396 4.08 4.36 -12.10
N TYR A 397 5.09 4.86 -11.38
CA TYR A 397 6.49 4.67 -11.71
C TYR A 397 6.89 3.19 -11.71
N GLY A 398 6.49 2.42 -10.69
CA GLY A 398 6.73 0.98 -10.63
C GLY A 398 6.15 0.25 -11.84
N GLY A 399 4.95 0.63 -12.29
CA GLY A 399 4.39 0.10 -13.55
C GLY A 399 5.18 0.52 -14.80
N MET A 400 5.73 1.74 -14.83
CA MET A 400 6.62 2.21 -15.90
C MET A 400 7.97 1.51 -15.95
N VAL A 401 8.41 0.90 -14.84
CA VAL A 401 9.65 0.10 -14.77
C VAL A 401 9.34 -1.38 -15.06
N ALA A 402 8.40 -1.97 -14.33
CA ALA A 402 8.10 -3.40 -14.41
C ALA A 402 7.59 -3.83 -15.80
N GLY A 403 6.73 -3.03 -16.45
CA GLY A 403 6.22 -3.37 -17.79
C GLY A 403 7.33 -3.53 -18.83
N PRO A 404 8.13 -2.48 -19.09
CA PRO A 404 9.25 -2.56 -20.04
C PRO A 404 10.31 -3.59 -19.66
N ASN A 405 10.63 -3.75 -18.37
CA ASN A 405 11.62 -4.72 -17.93
C ASN A 405 11.13 -6.17 -18.08
N ALA A 406 9.84 -6.43 -17.87
CA ALA A 406 9.25 -7.73 -18.17
C ALA A 406 9.36 -8.04 -19.67
N VAL A 407 9.07 -7.08 -20.56
CA VAL A 407 9.23 -7.27 -22.01
C VAL A 407 10.70 -7.56 -22.38
N LYS A 408 11.64 -6.79 -21.84
CA LYS A 408 13.08 -7.02 -22.03
C LYS A 408 13.52 -8.40 -21.53
N TYR A 409 12.97 -8.86 -20.41
CA TYR A 409 13.22 -10.21 -19.89
C TYR A 409 12.76 -11.29 -20.90
N LEU A 410 11.62 -11.09 -21.56
CA LEU A 410 11.11 -12.04 -22.57
C LEU A 410 12.05 -12.20 -23.77
N ASP A 411 12.84 -11.17 -24.11
CA ASP A 411 13.81 -11.23 -25.20
C ASP A 411 15.00 -12.14 -24.89
N GLY A 412 15.26 -12.39 -23.60
CA GLY A 412 16.33 -13.28 -23.13
C GLY A 412 15.89 -14.73 -22.89
N LEU A 413 14.61 -15.07 -23.10
CA LEU A 413 14.09 -16.41 -22.83
C LEU A 413 14.40 -17.38 -23.99
N GLU A 414 14.96 -18.54 -23.64
CA GLU A 414 15.12 -19.67 -24.57
C GLU A 414 13.83 -20.46 -24.76
N LYS A 415 12.97 -20.51 -23.73
CA LYS A 415 11.68 -21.20 -23.73
C LYS A 415 10.59 -20.27 -23.24
N LEU A 416 9.50 -20.25 -23.98
CA LEU A 416 8.28 -19.52 -23.66
C LEU A 416 7.31 -20.42 -22.88
N ALA A 417 6.27 -19.83 -22.31
CA ALA A 417 5.23 -20.57 -21.59
C ALA A 417 4.54 -21.60 -22.51
N ASP A 418 4.37 -21.28 -23.78
CA ASP A 418 3.79 -22.18 -24.79
C ASP A 418 4.68 -23.38 -25.13
N ASP A 419 5.98 -23.31 -24.82
CA ASP A 419 6.90 -24.43 -24.99
C ASP A 419 6.83 -25.42 -23.79
N MET A 420 6.12 -25.04 -22.72
CA MET A 420 5.95 -25.88 -21.53
C MET A 420 4.87 -26.95 -21.76
N SER A 421 5.05 -28.11 -21.14
CA SER A 421 4.06 -29.18 -21.20
C SER A 421 2.74 -28.74 -20.56
N SER A 422 1.60 -29.05 -21.19
CA SER A 422 0.26 -28.80 -20.63
C SER A 422 0.09 -29.42 -19.24
N THR A 423 0.79 -30.53 -18.97
CA THR A 423 0.78 -31.22 -17.68
C THR A 423 1.25 -30.36 -16.52
N LEU A 424 2.15 -29.38 -16.75
CA LEU A 424 2.58 -28.43 -15.72
C LEU A 424 1.41 -27.58 -15.25
N PHE A 425 0.65 -27.03 -16.20
CA PHE A 425 -0.50 -26.17 -15.92
C PHE A 425 -1.66 -26.96 -15.33
N ASP A 426 -1.99 -28.13 -15.91
CA ASP A 426 -3.07 -28.99 -15.44
C ASP A 426 -2.83 -29.50 -14.01
N ALA A 427 -1.58 -29.85 -13.68
CA ALA A 427 -1.22 -30.26 -12.32
C ALA A 427 -1.42 -29.13 -11.30
N LYS A 428 -1.08 -27.89 -11.66
CA LYS A 428 -1.27 -26.73 -10.78
C LYS A 428 -2.74 -26.35 -10.61
N VAL A 429 -3.55 -26.43 -11.67
CA VAL A 429 -5.00 -26.29 -11.56
C VAL A 429 -5.58 -27.32 -10.60
N LYS A 430 -5.16 -28.59 -10.73
CA LYS A 430 -5.62 -29.68 -9.85
C LYS A 430 -5.22 -29.44 -8.39
N GLU A 431 -3.99 -29.02 -8.13
CA GLU A 431 -3.51 -28.70 -6.78
C GLU A 431 -4.37 -27.61 -6.12
N GLU A 432 -4.66 -26.51 -6.83
CA GLU A 432 -5.50 -25.43 -6.30
C GLU A 432 -6.97 -25.83 -6.15
N GLN A 433 -7.47 -26.71 -7.02
CA GLN A 433 -8.81 -27.29 -6.89
C GLN A 433 -8.93 -28.16 -5.64
N GLU A 434 -7.92 -28.97 -5.34
CA GLU A 434 -7.86 -29.79 -4.13
C GLU A 434 -7.86 -28.92 -2.87
N LYS A 435 -7.03 -27.87 -2.82
CA LYS A 435 -7.02 -26.89 -1.70
C LYS A 435 -8.37 -26.22 -1.50
N PHE A 436 -9.05 -25.83 -2.59
CA PHE A 436 -10.38 -25.23 -2.50
C PHE A 436 -11.43 -26.25 -1.99
N ASP A 437 -11.38 -27.48 -2.48
CA ASP A 437 -12.26 -28.56 -2.02
C ASP A 437 -12.01 -28.92 -0.55
N GLU A 438 -10.78 -28.81 -0.05
CA GLU A 438 -10.45 -28.97 1.36
C GLU A 438 -11.10 -27.88 2.22
N ILE A 439 -11.03 -26.61 1.79
CA ILE A 439 -11.72 -25.51 2.48
C ILE A 439 -13.23 -25.80 2.54
N LEU A 440 -13.85 -26.21 1.44
CA LEU A 440 -15.29 -26.51 1.41
C LEU A 440 -15.70 -27.71 2.29
N LYS A 441 -14.75 -28.56 2.68
CA LYS A 441 -14.99 -29.72 3.56
C LYS A 441 -14.76 -29.41 5.05
N MET A 442 -14.27 -28.22 5.39
CA MET A 442 -14.02 -27.81 6.77
C MET A 442 -15.32 -27.82 7.59
N ASP A 443 -15.35 -28.63 8.64
CA ASP A 443 -16.55 -28.94 9.45
C ASP A 443 -16.36 -28.73 10.95
N GLY A 444 -15.39 -27.91 11.35
CA GLY A 444 -15.08 -27.65 12.77
C GLY A 444 -16.07 -26.71 13.47
N ASP A 445 -15.60 -26.00 14.49
CA ASP A 445 -16.39 -25.14 15.39
C ASP A 445 -15.96 -23.66 15.40
N GLU A 446 -14.91 -23.29 14.66
CA GLU A 446 -14.41 -21.92 14.59
C GLU A 446 -15.02 -21.13 13.43
N ASN A 447 -15.07 -19.81 13.56
CA ASN A 447 -15.56 -18.90 12.52
C ASN A 447 -14.42 -18.05 11.96
N ALA A 448 -14.21 -18.10 10.64
CA ALA A 448 -13.13 -17.35 9.98
C ALA A 448 -13.18 -15.83 10.26
N TYR A 449 -14.37 -15.22 10.25
CA TYR A 449 -14.50 -13.78 10.52
C TYR A 449 -14.22 -13.42 11.97
N GLN A 450 -14.51 -14.32 12.93
CA GLN A 450 -14.13 -14.11 14.33
C GLN A 450 -12.62 -14.20 14.51
N LEU A 451 -11.96 -15.18 13.90
CA LEU A 451 -10.50 -15.28 13.92
C LEU A 451 -9.83 -14.05 13.28
N HIS A 452 -10.38 -13.55 12.17
CA HIS A 452 -9.90 -12.31 11.55
C HIS A 452 -10.08 -11.09 12.45
N LYS A 453 -11.22 -10.99 13.14
CA LYS A 453 -11.45 -9.92 14.11
C LYS A 453 -10.42 -9.96 15.24
N GLU A 454 -10.19 -11.15 15.82
CA GLU A 454 -9.16 -11.36 16.85
C GLU A 454 -7.76 -10.99 16.32
N LEU A 455 -7.40 -11.41 15.10
CA LEU A 455 -6.14 -11.02 14.47
C LEU A 455 -6.02 -9.50 14.36
N GLY A 456 -7.05 -8.83 13.85
CA GLY A 456 -7.07 -7.39 13.66
C GLY A 456 -6.92 -6.61 14.96
N GLU A 457 -7.55 -7.05 16.03
CA GLU A 457 -7.41 -6.48 17.38
C GLU A 457 -5.96 -6.59 17.88
N TRP A 458 -5.38 -7.79 17.85
CA TRP A 458 -3.99 -8.01 18.29
C TRP A 458 -2.96 -7.23 17.46
N MET A 459 -3.13 -7.19 16.14
CA MET A 459 -2.26 -6.46 15.24
C MET A 459 -2.36 -4.94 15.47
N THR A 460 -3.58 -4.42 15.68
CA THR A 460 -3.81 -2.99 15.92
C THR A 460 -3.22 -2.55 17.26
N ASP A 461 -3.40 -3.35 18.31
CA ASP A 461 -2.98 -3.01 19.67
C ASP A 461 -1.46 -3.07 19.86
N ASN A 462 -0.78 -3.97 19.15
CA ASN A 462 0.63 -4.30 19.44
C ASN A 462 1.61 -4.02 18.30
N VAL A 463 1.13 -3.86 17.06
CA VAL A 463 1.98 -3.82 15.85
C VAL A 463 1.74 -2.55 15.02
N THR A 464 1.28 -1.46 15.68
CA THR A 464 1.03 -0.16 15.04
C THR A 464 2.01 0.91 15.50
N VAL A 465 1.53 1.96 16.20
CA VAL A 465 2.25 3.20 16.52
C VAL A 465 3.39 2.97 17.51
N VAL A 466 3.14 2.20 18.56
CA VAL A 466 4.10 1.91 19.63
C VAL A 466 4.20 0.41 19.78
N ARG A 467 5.43 -0.10 19.84
CA ARG A 467 5.71 -1.53 19.83
C ARG A 467 6.63 -1.90 20.99
N GLN A 468 6.28 -2.96 21.71
CA GLN A 468 7.04 -3.45 22.86
C GLN A 468 7.40 -4.92 22.60
N ASN A 469 8.64 -5.32 22.87
CA ASN A 469 9.14 -6.65 22.48
C ASN A 469 8.36 -7.79 23.16
N ASP A 470 7.95 -7.62 24.41
CA ASP A 470 7.14 -8.61 25.14
C ASP A 470 5.74 -8.78 24.52
N LYS A 471 5.12 -7.68 24.09
CA LYS A 471 3.83 -7.68 23.39
C LYS A 471 3.94 -8.26 21.98
N LEU A 472 5.01 -7.94 21.25
CA LEU A 472 5.26 -8.48 19.92
C LEU A 472 5.44 -10.00 19.97
N LEU A 473 6.17 -10.52 20.95
CA LEU A 473 6.34 -11.96 21.15
C LEU A 473 5.00 -12.64 21.44
N LYS A 474 4.21 -12.10 22.38
CA LYS A 474 2.84 -12.59 22.68
C LYS A 474 1.91 -12.51 21.47
N THR A 475 2.10 -11.51 20.60
CA THR A 475 1.32 -11.37 19.37
C THR A 475 1.66 -12.48 18.38
N ASP A 476 2.94 -12.84 18.20
CA ASP A 476 3.30 -14.00 17.36
C ASP A 476 2.77 -15.32 17.94
N GLU A 477 2.86 -15.52 19.26
CA GLU A 477 2.28 -16.68 19.95
C GLU A 477 0.76 -16.77 19.70
N LYS A 478 0.06 -15.64 19.79
CA LYS A 478 -1.37 -15.56 19.46
C LYS A 478 -1.64 -15.88 18.00
N ILE A 479 -0.84 -15.37 17.07
CA ILE A 479 -1.01 -15.67 15.64
C ILE A 479 -0.82 -17.17 15.38
N VAL A 480 0.17 -17.81 16.01
CA VAL A 480 0.37 -19.27 15.93
C VAL A 480 -0.85 -20.03 16.48
N GLU A 481 -1.41 -19.59 17.61
CA GLU A 481 -2.65 -20.15 18.16
C GLU A 481 -3.85 -20.00 17.21
N LEU A 482 -4.00 -18.82 16.57
CA LEU A 482 -5.02 -18.57 15.55
C LEU A 482 -4.83 -19.47 14.30
N MET A 483 -3.59 -19.77 13.92
CA MET A 483 -3.29 -20.70 12.82
C MET A 483 -3.67 -22.14 13.16
N GLU A 484 -3.60 -22.55 14.43
CA GLU A 484 -4.11 -23.86 14.86
C GLU A 484 -5.63 -23.89 14.90
N ARG A 485 -6.29 -22.81 15.34
CA ARG A 485 -7.76 -22.66 15.28
C ARG A 485 -8.30 -22.60 13.86
N TYR A 486 -7.55 -22.01 12.93
CA TYR A 486 -7.90 -21.98 11.52
C TYR A 486 -8.23 -23.38 10.96
N LYS A 487 -7.50 -24.41 11.41
CA LYS A 487 -7.72 -25.81 10.99
C LYS A 487 -9.07 -26.39 11.44
N ARG A 488 -9.74 -25.74 12.39
CA ARG A 488 -11.07 -26.10 12.92
C ARG A 488 -12.16 -25.12 12.47
N ILE A 489 -11.93 -24.33 11.43
CA ILE A 489 -12.98 -23.49 10.86
C ILE A 489 -14.14 -24.36 10.37
N ASN A 490 -15.35 -23.82 10.44
CA ASN A 490 -16.53 -24.38 9.81
C ASN A 490 -16.91 -23.60 8.54
N ILE A 491 -17.12 -24.31 7.42
CA ILE A 491 -17.72 -23.76 6.21
C ILE A 491 -19.16 -24.26 6.06
N ASN A 492 -20.11 -23.46 6.59
CA ASN A 492 -21.54 -23.78 6.53
C ASN A 492 -22.12 -23.70 5.11
N ASP A 493 -21.64 -22.77 4.29
CA ASP A 493 -22.04 -22.64 2.90
C ASP A 493 -21.05 -23.40 2.01
N THR A 494 -21.50 -24.50 1.42
CA THR A 494 -20.72 -25.32 0.48
C THR A 494 -21.09 -25.07 -0.98
N SER A 495 -21.85 -24.00 -1.26
CA SER A 495 -22.19 -23.61 -2.62
C SER A 495 -20.92 -23.39 -3.44
N ARG A 496 -20.95 -23.90 -4.68
CA ARG A 496 -19.89 -23.71 -5.67
C ARG A 496 -20.19 -22.54 -6.61
N TRP A 497 -20.95 -21.56 -6.12
CA TRP A 497 -21.23 -20.33 -6.84
C TRP A 497 -21.24 -19.15 -5.87
N SER A 498 -20.43 -18.12 -6.14
CA SER A 498 -20.40 -16.86 -5.40
C SER A 498 -20.23 -17.00 -3.87
N ASN A 499 -19.50 -18.01 -3.41
CA ASN A 499 -19.23 -18.31 -2.02
C ASN A 499 -18.06 -17.48 -1.47
N GLN A 500 -18.40 -16.34 -0.88
CA GLN A 500 -17.41 -15.42 -0.29
C GLN A 500 -16.77 -15.98 0.99
N GLY A 501 -17.47 -16.86 1.72
CA GLY A 501 -16.95 -17.45 2.94
C GLY A 501 -15.70 -18.31 2.68
N ALA A 502 -15.76 -19.17 1.66
CA ALA A 502 -14.63 -20.00 1.28
C ALA A 502 -13.43 -19.18 0.75
N MET A 503 -13.69 -18.13 -0.04
CA MET A 503 -12.63 -17.21 -0.51
C MET A 503 -11.97 -16.49 0.67
N PHE A 504 -12.78 -15.95 1.60
CA PHE A 504 -12.28 -15.26 2.77
C PHE A 504 -11.45 -16.17 3.69
N THR A 505 -11.88 -17.41 3.90
CA THR A 505 -11.13 -18.40 4.67
C THR A 505 -9.76 -18.64 4.05
N ARG A 506 -9.64 -18.81 2.73
CA ARG A 506 -8.32 -18.88 2.06
C ARG A 506 -7.46 -17.64 2.34
N GLN A 507 -8.04 -16.45 2.16
CA GLN A 507 -7.34 -15.18 2.39
C GLN A 507 -6.89 -15.04 3.85
N LEU A 508 -7.66 -15.57 4.81
CA LEU A 508 -7.32 -15.53 6.23
C LEU A 508 -6.04 -16.30 6.55
N TRP A 509 -5.85 -17.50 5.97
CA TRP A 509 -4.59 -18.22 6.13
C TRP A 509 -3.40 -17.37 5.68
N ASN A 510 -3.54 -16.75 4.52
CA ASN A 510 -2.54 -15.88 3.94
C ASN A 510 -2.29 -14.60 4.79
N MET A 511 -3.35 -14.02 5.37
CA MET A 511 -3.23 -12.91 6.32
C MET A 511 -2.45 -13.30 7.58
N LEU A 512 -2.69 -14.49 8.13
CA LEU A 512 -1.97 -15.00 9.30
C LEU A 512 -0.46 -15.15 9.01
N GLN A 513 -0.10 -15.65 7.82
CA GLN A 513 1.30 -15.80 7.41
C GLN A 513 2.03 -14.45 7.34
N LEU A 514 1.45 -13.45 6.68
CA LEU A 514 2.05 -12.11 6.62
C LEU A 514 2.02 -11.41 7.97
N ALA A 515 1.00 -11.64 8.81
CA ALA A 515 0.98 -11.11 10.17
C ALA A 515 2.20 -11.57 10.99
N ARG A 516 2.64 -12.82 10.82
CA ARG A 516 3.88 -13.32 11.43
C ARG A 516 5.12 -12.62 10.87
N VAL A 517 5.20 -12.41 9.55
CA VAL A 517 6.31 -11.67 8.92
C VAL A 517 6.42 -10.25 9.51
N ILE A 518 5.31 -9.53 9.57
CA ILE A 518 5.24 -8.15 10.08
C ILE A 518 5.62 -8.13 11.58
N THR A 519 5.03 -9.02 12.38
CA THR A 519 5.22 -9.06 13.84
C THR A 519 6.64 -9.47 14.22
N GLN A 520 7.18 -10.53 13.62
CA GLN A 520 8.54 -10.99 13.91
C GLN A 520 9.59 -10.06 13.33
N GLY A 521 9.36 -9.45 12.17
CA GLY A 521 10.22 -8.40 11.63
C GLY A 521 10.28 -7.22 12.61
N ALA A 522 9.13 -6.80 13.15
CA ALA A 522 9.09 -5.76 14.16
C ALA A 522 9.83 -6.19 15.43
N TYR A 523 9.66 -7.43 15.90
CA TYR A 523 10.30 -7.97 17.09
C TYR A 523 11.83 -8.00 16.95
N ASN A 524 12.35 -8.50 15.83
CA ASN A 524 13.79 -8.66 15.61
C ASN A 524 14.52 -7.32 15.47
N ARG A 525 13.86 -6.27 14.96
CA ARG A 525 14.47 -4.96 14.73
C ARG A 525 14.47 -4.08 15.98
N ASN A 526 15.63 -3.95 16.63
CA ASN A 526 15.79 -3.20 17.89
C ASN A 526 16.36 -1.78 17.66
N GLU A 527 15.57 -0.94 17.00
CA GLU A 527 15.76 0.51 16.86
C GLU A 527 14.38 1.19 16.75
N SER A 528 14.37 2.51 16.61
CA SER A 528 13.20 3.27 16.15
C SER A 528 13.54 4.04 14.88
N ARG A 529 12.80 3.79 13.81
CA ARG A 529 13.04 4.38 12.48
C ARG A 529 11.71 4.58 11.75
N GLY A 530 11.47 5.79 11.24
CA GLY A 530 10.26 6.09 10.47
C GLY A 530 8.96 5.76 11.25
N ALA A 531 8.16 4.85 10.70
CA ALA A 531 6.91 4.37 11.28
C ALA A 531 7.06 3.21 12.27
N HIS A 532 8.27 2.64 12.41
CA HIS A 532 8.59 1.64 13.43
C HIS A 532 9.15 2.36 14.67
N TYR A 533 8.44 2.27 15.79
CA TYR A 533 8.84 2.89 17.04
C TYR A 533 8.76 1.91 18.21
N LYS A 534 9.88 1.75 18.90
CA LYS A 534 10.04 0.95 20.12
C LYS A 534 10.54 1.83 21.25
N PRO A 535 9.75 2.03 22.32
CA PRO A 535 10.18 2.85 23.46
C PRO A 535 11.48 2.38 24.12
N ASP A 536 11.74 1.06 24.13
CA ASP A 536 12.99 0.48 24.68
C ASP A 536 14.22 0.74 23.80
N TYR A 537 14.01 1.14 22.54
CA TYR A 537 15.05 1.46 21.55
C TYR A 537 14.66 2.75 20.81
N PRO A 538 14.61 3.90 21.50
CA PRO A 538 13.93 5.10 21.00
C PRO A 538 14.69 5.82 19.87
N GLU A 539 15.97 5.52 19.70
CA GLU A 539 16.84 6.17 18.71
C GLU A 539 16.95 5.34 17.41
N ARG A 540 17.18 6.06 16.31
CA ARG A 540 17.60 5.45 15.03
C ARG A 540 19.04 4.95 15.18
N ASN A 541 19.31 3.73 14.75
CA ASN A 541 20.63 3.11 14.86
C ASN A 541 21.16 2.73 13.47
N ASP A 542 21.89 3.65 12.84
CA ASP A 542 22.45 3.42 11.51
C ASP A 542 23.62 2.42 11.49
N GLU A 543 24.35 2.28 12.61
CA GLU A 543 25.51 1.37 12.70
C GLU A 543 25.08 -0.10 12.59
N GLU A 544 24.01 -0.48 13.26
CA GLU A 544 23.52 -1.86 13.27
C GLU A 544 22.37 -2.10 12.28
N TRP A 545 21.52 -1.10 12.07
CA TRP A 545 20.20 -1.27 11.44
C TRP A 545 20.00 -0.47 10.15
N LEU A 546 21.04 0.11 9.54
CA LEU A 546 20.94 0.61 8.15
C LEU A 546 20.88 -0.56 7.14
N LYS A 547 19.82 -1.37 7.24
CA LYS A 547 19.62 -2.65 6.57
C LYS A 547 18.14 -2.89 6.29
N THR A 548 17.84 -3.47 5.13
CA THR A 548 16.51 -4.00 4.79
C THR A 548 16.29 -5.31 5.52
N THR A 549 15.17 -5.44 6.23
CA THR A 549 14.73 -6.70 6.83
C THR A 549 14.12 -7.55 5.71
N VAL A 550 14.62 -8.76 5.45
CA VAL A 550 14.05 -9.64 4.41
C VAL A 550 13.68 -10.99 5.00
N ALA A 551 12.41 -11.36 4.86
CA ALA A 551 11.86 -12.63 5.27
C ALA A 551 11.78 -13.59 4.09
N SER A 552 12.26 -14.81 4.28
CA SER A 552 12.00 -15.97 3.43
C SER A 552 11.10 -16.97 4.17
N TYR A 553 10.33 -17.74 3.41
CA TYR A 553 9.42 -18.73 3.99
C TYR A 553 10.13 -20.07 4.25
N ASP A 554 10.21 -20.47 5.51
CA ASP A 554 10.62 -21.82 5.90
C ASP A 554 9.40 -22.75 5.87
N LYS A 555 9.29 -23.50 4.77
CA LYS A 555 8.20 -24.44 4.52
C LYS A 555 8.16 -25.61 5.52
N GLU A 556 9.30 -26.03 6.05
CA GLU A 556 9.36 -27.17 6.98
C GLU A 556 8.78 -26.82 8.33
N ASN A 557 9.09 -25.61 8.83
CA ASN A 557 8.66 -25.16 10.16
C ASN A 557 7.50 -24.15 10.13
N ASN A 558 6.98 -23.82 8.94
CA ASN A 558 5.88 -22.88 8.73
C ASN A 558 6.10 -21.53 9.46
N LYS A 559 7.26 -20.93 9.23
CA LYS A 559 7.68 -19.68 9.92
C LYS A 559 8.52 -18.79 9.00
N PRO A 560 8.59 -17.47 9.27
CA PRO A 560 9.56 -16.62 8.58
C PRO A 560 10.98 -16.88 9.08
N VAL A 561 11.93 -16.79 8.15
CA VAL A 561 13.38 -16.74 8.44
C VAL A 561 13.91 -15.43 7.91
N PHE A 562 14.66 -14.71 8.73
CA PHE A 562 15.10 -13.36 8.43
C PHE A 562 16.57 -13.30 8.04
N ARG A 563 16.85 -12.53 6.99
CA ARG A 563 18.18 -12.00 6.68
C ARG A 563 18.11 -10.47 6.61
N TYR A 564 19.28 -9.84 6.51
CA TYR A 564 19.39 -8.39 6.44
C TYR A 564 20.28 -7.97 5.28
N ASP A 565 19.70 -7.24 4.33
CA ASP A 565 20.40 -6.75 3.15
C ASP A 565 20.88 -5.30 3.40
N LYS A 566 22.00 -4.91 2.79
CA LYS A 566 22.51 -3.53 2.90
C LYS A 566 21.60 -2.56 2.14
N VAL A 567 21.45 -1.35 2.66
CA VAL A 567 20.76 -0.25 1.98
C VAL A 567 21.79 0.57 1.20
N ASP A 568 21.51 0.86 -0.07
CA ASP A 568 22.30 1.75 -0.91
C ASP A 568 22.01 3.22 -0.57
N THR A 569 22.93 3.84 0.16
CA THR A 569 22.90 5.27 0.55
C THR A 569 23.96 6.11 -0.17
N SER A 570 24.39 5.68 -1.37
CA SER A 570 25.52 6.28 -2.09
C SER A 570 25.32 7.72 -2.60
N LEU A 571 24.10 8.25 -2.60
CA LEU A 571 23.78 9.57 -3.17
C LEU A 571 23.59 10.66 -2.11
N ILE A 572 22.98 10.34 -0.98
CA ILE A 572 22.74 11.24 0.17
C ILE A 572 23.11 10.50 1.44
N GLU A 573 24.09 11.03 2.19
CA GLU A 573 24.48 10.45 3.47
C GLU A 573 23.34 10.54 4.51
N PRO A 574 23.12 9.48 5.32
CA PRO A 574 22.14 9.51 6.40
C PRO A 574 22.39 10.66 7.37
N ARG A 575 21.33 11.43 7.66
CA ARG A 575 21.35 12.52 8.63
C ARG A 575 20.13 12.48 9.54
N LYS A 576 20.22 13.10 10.71
CA LYS A 576 19.11 13.11 11.67
C LYS A 576 17.88 13.79 11.07
N ARG A 577 16.71 13.16 11.25
CA ARG A 577 15.42 13.79 10.95
C ARG A 577 15.04 14.76 12.07
N ASP A 578 15.22 16.05 11.83
CA ASP A 578 14.74 17.14 12.66
C ASP A 578 13.65 17.94 11.93
N TYR A 579 12.44 17.92 12.48
CA TYR A 579 11.30 18.71 11.99
C TYR A 579 10.95 19.86 12.95
N SER A 580 11.81 20.18 13.93
CA SER A 580 11.63 21.31 14.84
C SER A 580 12.07 22.66 14.23
N LYS A 581 12.87 22.61 13.16
CA LYS A 581 13.41 23.77 12.44
C LYS A 581 13.13 23.64 10.95
N SER A 582 13.08 24.77 10.23
CA SER A 582 13.10 24.74 8.76
C SER A 582 14.43 24.16 8.26
N LYS A 583 14.37 23.42 7.14
CA LYS A 583 15.57 22.94 6.45
C LYS A 583 16.47 24.10 6.02
#